data_AF-A0A3B0XQ89-F1
#
_entry.id   AF-A0A3B0XQ89-F1
#
_cell.length_a   1.000
_cell.length_b   1.000
_cell.length_c   1.000
_cell.angle_alpha   90.00
_cell.angle_beta   90.00
_cell.angle_gamma   90.00
#
_symmetry.space_group_name_H-M   'P 1'
#
loop_
_entity.id
_entity.type
_entity.pdbx_description
1 polymer ?
#
loop_
_entity_poly.entity_id
_entity_poly.type
_entity_poly.pdbx_seq_one_letter_code
_entity_poly.pdbx_strand_id
1 'polypeptide(L)'
;METNQHVDRNLKRAASNLGQYEFILNWYKINGKALLDEETLSNLSIDTLLKILGDPIWNDIYHCWAIEKKHIPALQTYTQHTFKPDTFTYFIEVYHHTS
;
A
#
# COMPACT_ATOMS: atom_id res chain seq x y z
N MET A 1 -6.00 8.00 32.42
CA MET A 1 -5.17 6.87 31.98
C MET A 1 -6.03 5.96 31.11
N GLU A 2 -6.18 6.26 29.82
CA GLU A 2 -7.00 5.44 28.88
C GLU A 2 -6.29 5.19 27.53
N THR A 3 -5.04 5.59 27.41
CA THR A 3 -4.33 5.64 26.12
C THR A 3 -3.67 4.33 25.69
N ASN A 4 -3.46 3.36 26.60
CA ASN A 4 -2.67 2.16 26.28
C ASN A 4 -3.48 1.04 25.59
N GLN A 5 -4.75 0.82 25.94
CA GLN A 5 -5.54 -0.27 25.36
C GLN A 5 -5.97 -0.06 23.90
N HIS A 6 -6.06 1.19 23.43
CA HIS A 6 -6.43 1.48 22.05
C HIS A 6 -5.23 1.32 21.11
N VAL A 7 -4.04 1.74 21.57
CA VAL A 7 -2.77 1.58 20.84
C VAL A 7 -2.39 0.10 20.73
N ASP A 8 -2.54 -0.68 21.80
CA ASP A 8 -2.27 -2.13 21.81
C ASP A 8 -3.18 -2.93 20.87
N ARG A 9 -4.46 -2.54 20.75
CA ARG A 9 -5.40 -3.19 19.82
C ARG A 9 -5.03 -2.93 18.36
N ASN A 10 -4.62 -1.70 18.05
CA ASN A 10 -4.19 -1.35 16.69
C ASN A 10 -2.86 -2.03 16.32
N LEU A 11 -1.94 -2.19 17.27
CA LEU A 11 -0.69 -2.95 17.06
C LEU A 11 -0.96 -4.45 16.84
N LYS A 12 -1.88 -5.05 17.61
CA LYS A 12 -2.29 -6.46 17.41
C LYS A 12 -3.05 -6.69 16.10
N ARG A 13 -3.84 -5.71 15.65
CA ARG A 13 -4.56 -5.76 14.37
C ARG A 13 -3.61 -5.63 13.17
N ALA A 14 -2.66 -4.70 13.26
CA ALA A 14 -1.61 -4.53 12.25
C ALA A 14 -0.73 -5.79 12.09
N ALA A 15 -0.47 -6.49 13.20
CA ALA A 15 0.26 -7.76 13.18
C ALA A 15 -0.57 -8.96 12.68
N SER A 16 -1.91 -8.95 12.82
CA SER A 16 -2.78 -10.05 12.41
C SER A 16 -3.21 -10.03 10.94
N ASN A 17 -2.96 -8.92 10.23
CA ASN A 17 -3.23 -8.79 8.80
C ASN A 17 -2.01 -9.08 7.92
N LEU A 18 -0.83 -9.34 8.50
CA LEU A 18 0.35 -9.80 7.77
C LEU A 18 0.05 -11.19 7.17
N GLY A 19 0.01 -11.27 5.84
CA GLY A 19 -0.25 -12.50 5.10
C GLY A 19 -1.71 -12.75 4.70
N GLN A 20 -2.66 -11.90 5.07
CA GLN A 20 -4.04 -11.97 4.54
C GLN A 20 -4.19 -11.28 3.18
N TYR A 21 -3.31 -10.32 2.91
CA TYR A 21 -3.38 -9.48 1.73
C TYR A 21 -2.07 -9.54 0.96
N GLU A 22 -2.20 -9.61 -0.36
CA GLU A 22 -1.11 -9.37 -1.29
C GLU A 22 -1.18 -7.93 -1.78
N PHE A 23 -0.03 -7.26 -1.83
CA PHE A 23 0.09 -5.86 -2.25
C PHE A 23 0.93 -5.79 -3.50
N ILE A 24 0.36 -5.29 -4.60
CA ILE A 24 1.05 -5.17 -5.88
C ILE A 24 1.22 -3.69 -6.22
N LEU A 25 2.47 -3.25 -6.30
CA LEU A 25 2.81 -1.94 -6.86
C LEU A 25 2.86 -2.04 -8.38
N ASN A 26 1.99 -1.31 -9.05
CA ASN A 26 1.92 -1.23 -10.50
C ASN A 26 2.44 0.13 -10.99
N TRP A 27 3.18 0.17 -12.10
CA TRP A 27 3.56 1.44 -12.72
C TRP A 27 3.33 1.50 -14.22
N TYR A 28 2.82 2.66 -14.64
CA TYR A 28 2.39 2.95 -16.00
C TYR A 28 3.19 4.13 -16.53
N LYS A 29 3.70 4.04 -17.76
CA LYS A 29 4.34 5.20 -18.39
C LYS A 29 3.28 6.27 -18.65
N ILE A 30 3.52 7.51 -18.18
CA ILE A 30 2.55 8.62 -18.26
C ILE A 30 2.01 8.84 -19.69
N ASN A 31 2.85 8.59 -20.70
CA ASN A 31 2.49 8.75 -22.12
C ASN A 31 2.24 7.43 -22.87
N GLY A 32 2.33 6.28 -22.20
CA GLY A 32 2.29 4.96 -22.83
C GLY A 32 0.96 4.22 -22.73
N LYS A 33 0.05 4.64 -21.83
CA LYS A 33 -1.24 3.95 -21.51
C LYS A 33 -1.12 2.42 -21.30
N ALA A 34 0.07 1.92 -20.99
CA ALA A 34 0.32 0.50 -20.78
C ALA A 34 0.98 0.31 -19.41
N LEU A 35 0.59 -0.76 -18.72
CA LEU A 35 1.32 -1.27 -17.57
C LEU A 35 2.73 -1.59 -18.04
N LEU A 36 3.73 -1.02 -17.38
CA LEU A 36 5.11 -1.32 -17.71
C LEU A 36 5.53 -2.60 -17.00
N ASP A 37 5.31 -2.65 -15.68
CA ASP A 37 5.76 -3.75 -14.82
C ASP A 37 5.13 -3.59 -13.41
N GLU A 38 5.33 -4.60 -12.56
CA GLU A 38 4.72 -4.73 -11.23
C GLU A 38 5.71 -5.28 -10.18
N GLU A 39 5.47 -4.99 -8.89
CA GLU A 39 6.26 -5.51 -7.77
C GLU A 39 5.39 -5.86 -6.56
N THR A 40 5.55 -7.06 -6.00
CA THR A 40 4.91 -7.46 -4.74
C THR A 40 5.59 -6.81 -3.54
N LEU A 41 4.82 -6.10 -2.71
CA LEU A 41 5.28 -5.43 -1.49
C LEU A 41 5.17 -6.34 -0.26
N SER A 42 6.07 -7.32 -0.15
CA SER A 42 5.97 -8.45 0.80
C SER A 42 6.09 -8.10 2.30
N ASN A 43 6.51 -6.88 2.65
CA ASN A 43 6.62 -6.42 4.05
C ASN A 43 5.63 -5.30 4.39
N LEU A 44 4.68 -5.00 3.50
CA LEU A 44 3.65 -3.99 3.72
C LEU A 44 2.42 -4.64 4.35
N SER A 45 1.83 -3.97 5.35
CA SER A 45 0.53 -4.36 5.91
C SER A 45 -0.55 -3.35 5.54
N ILE A 46 -1.83 -3.78 5.53
CA ILE A 46 -2.95 -2.91 5.13
C ILE A 46 -3.04 -1.68 6.05
N ASP A 47 -2.90 -1.85 7.37
CA ASP A 47 -2.94 -0.75 8.34
C ASP A 47 -1.81 0.25 8.10
N THR A 48 -0.65 -0.21 7.63
CA THR A 48 0.49 0.65 7.29
C THR A 48 0.21 1.42 6.01
N LEU A 49 -0.30 0.73 4.98
CA LEU A 49 -0.70 1.36 3.72
C LEU A 49 -1.74 2.45 3.95
N LEU A 50 -2.81 2.16 4.68
CA LEU A 50 -3.87 3.13 4.96
C LEU A 50 -3.32 4.39 5.66
N LYS A 51 -2.44 4.23 6.64
CA LYS A 51 -1.78 5.37 7.30
C LYS A 51 -0.93 6.20 6.34
N ILE A 52 -0.14 5.55 5.47
CA ILE A 52 0.68 6.23 4.47
C ILE A 52 -0.20 7.05 3.50
N LEU A 53 -1.36 6.49 3.13
CA LEU A 53 -2.33 7.12 2.23
C LEU A 53 -3.21 8.19 2.90
N GLY A 54 -3.06 8.41 4.22
CA GLY A 54 -3.85 9.39 4.97
C GLY A 54 -5.25 8.89 5.35
N ASP A 55 -5.35 7.62 5.75
CA ASP A 55 -6.57 6.95 6.22
C ASP A 55 -7.75 7.04 5.24
N PRO A 56 -7.59 6.59 3.98
CA PRO A 56 -8.69 6.55 3.03
C PRO A 56 -9.79 5.58 3.49
N ILE A 57 -11.01 5.76 2.96
CA ILE A 57 -12.09 4.79 3.19
C ILE A 57 -11.66 3.43 2.63
N TRP A 58 -11.65 2.42 3.50
CA TRP A 58 -11.36 1.03 3.16
C TRP A 58 -12.62 0.18 3.23
N ASN A 59 -12.83 -0.64 2.21
CA ASN A 59 -13.77 -1.76 2.21
C ASN A 59 -13.27 -2.84 1.24
N ASP A 60 -13.88 -4.02 1.27
CA ASP A 60 -13.47 -5.15 0.43
C ASP A 60 -13.71 -4.96 -1.07
N ILE A 61 -14.28 -3.82 -1.50
CA ILE A 61 -14.56 -3.50 -2.90
C ILE A 61 -13.45 -2.61 -3.46
N TYR A 62 -13.01 -1.59 -2.71
CA TYR A 62 -11.98 -0.64 -3.14
C TYR A 62 -10.61 -1.07 -2.67
N HIS A 63 -9.82 -1.59 -3.60
CA HIS A 63 -8.52 -2.16 -3.32
C HIS A 63 -7.39 -1.61 -4.18
N CYS A 64 -7.62 -0.50 -4.88
CA CYS A 64 -6.60 0.15 -5.72
C CYS A 64 -6.51 1.64 -5.37
N TRP A 65 -5.28 2.11 -5.11
CA TRP A 65 -5.03 3.53 -4.80
C TRP A 65 -3.88 4.08 -5.63
N ALA A 66 -4.10 5.29 -6.14
CA ALA A 66 -3.06 6.08 -6.80
C ALA A 66 -2.00 6.56 -5.79
N ILE A 67 -0.73 6.46 -6.16
CA ILE A 67 0.38 6.88 -5.31
C ILE A 67 0.82 8.29 -5.71
N GLU A 68 0.56 9.25 -4.83
CA GLU A 68 1.00 10.63 -4.96
C GLU A 68 2.45 10.82 -4.52
N LYS A 69 3.09 11.91 -4.97
CA LYS A 69 4.47 12.28 -4.61
C LYS A 69 4.72 12.32 -3.10
N LYS A 70 3.71 12.69 -2.30
CA LYS A 70 3.81 12.76 -0.84
C LYS A 70 3.91 11.39 -0.15
N HIS A 71 3.43 10.32 -0.78
CA HIS A 71 3.47 8.95 -0.23
C HIS A 71 4.82 8.26 -0.48
N ILE A 72 5.53 8.66 -1.55
CA ILE A 72 6.75 8.00 -2.06
C ILE A 72 7.83 7.79 -0.99
N PRO A 73 8.21 8.79 -0.16
CA PRO A 73 9.27 8.61 0.82
C PRO A 73 8.99 7.46 1.80
N ALA A 74 7.73 7.30 2.21
CA ALA A 74 7.32 6.23 3.11
C ALA A 74 7.21 4.88 2.38
N LEU A 75 6.76 4.85 1.13
CA LEU A 75 6.61 3.61 0.36
C LEU A 75 7.93 3.03 -0.12
N GLN A 76 8.95 3.86 -0.37
CA GLN A 76 10.25 3.42 -0.90
C GLN A 76 10.94 2.36 -0.03
N THR A 77 10.64 2.28 1.27
CA THR A 77 11.19 1.24 2.16
C THR A 77 10.61 -0.17 1.93
N TYR A 78 9.51 -0.28 1.18
CA TYR A 78 8.79 -1.55 0.94
C TYR A 78 9.00 -2.10 -0.47
N THR A 79 9.73 -1.38 -1.33
CA THR A 79 9.92 -1.70 -2.74
C THR A 79 11.39 -1.54 -3.14
N GLN A 80 11.87 -2.44 -4.00
CA GLN A 80 13.17 -2.32 -4.65
C GLN A 80 13.11 -1.35 -5.84
N HIS A 81 11.93 -1.20 -6.45
CA HIS A 81 11.71 -0.22 -7.50
C HIS A 81 11.98 1.21 -6.99
N THR A 82 12.76 1.96 -7.75
CA THR A 82 13.01 3.37 -7.46
C THR A 82 11.94 4.22 -8.12
N PHE A 83 11.13 4.91 -7.30
CA PHE A 83 10.07 5.77 -7.81
C PHE A 83 10.63 6.90 -8.70
N LYS A 84 10.05 7.01 -9.90
CA LYS A 84 10.27 8.10 -10.87
C LYS A 84 8.93 8.77 -11.21
N PRO A 85 8.36 9.60 -10.32
CA PRO A 85 7.01 10.12 -10.46
C PRO A 85 6.83 11.11 -11.63
N ASP A 86 7.93 11.61 -12.21
CA ASP A 86 7.89 12.45 -13.41
C ASP A 86 7.87 11.61 -14.71
N THR A 87 8.04 10.29 -14.61
CA THR A 87 8.04 9.35 -15.75
C THR A 87 6.87 8.38 -15.71
N PHE A 88 6.45 7.98 -14.51
CA PHE A 88 5.45 6.94 -14.29
C PHE A 88 4.35 7.40 -13.33
N THR A 89 3.15 6.87 -13.56
CA THR A 89 2.06 6.87 -12.59
C THR A 89 2.04 5.54 -11.87
N TYR A 90 1.82 5.57 -10.56
CA TYR A 90 1.92 4.41 -9.67
C TYR A 90 0.59 4.13 -8.99
N PHE A 91 0.27 2.85 -8.85
CA PHE A 91 -0.89 2.38 -8.10
C PHE A 91 -0.48 1.23 -7.20
N ILE A 92 -1.09 1.12 -6.02
CA ILE A 92 -1.02 -0.10 -5.20
C ILE A 92 -2.38 -0.77 -5.26
N GLU A 93 -2.37 -2.02 -5.69
CA GLU A 93 -3.51 -2.93 -5.66
C GLU A 93 -3.37 -3.90 -4.47
N VAL A 94 -4.49 -4.24 -3.86
CA VAL A 94 -4.56 -5.10 -2.69
C VAL A 94 -5.50 -6.27 -2.98
N TYR A 95 -4.99 -7.48 -2.86
CA TYR A 95 -5.75 -8.69 -3.11
C TYR A 95 -5.92 -9.46 -1.81
N HIS A 96 -7.12 -9.96 -1.54
CA HIS A 96 -7.33 -10.94 -0.47
C HIS A 96 -6.73 -12.27 -0.90
N HIS A 97 -5.90 -12.87 -0.04
CA HIS A 97 -5.56 -14.28 -0.17
C HIS A 97 -6.84 -15.10 0.09
N THR A 98 -7.50 -15.53 -0.98
CA THR A 98 -8.52 -16.57 -0.88
C THR A 98 -7.79 -17.90 -0.72
N SER A 99 -7.77 -18.40 0.51
CA SER A 99 -7.37 -19.79 0.82
C SER A 99 -8.47 -20.75 0.40
#